data_AF-A0A4Q3D730-F1
#
_entry.id   AF-A0A4Q3D730-F1
#
_cell.length_a   1.000
_cell.length_b   1.000
_cell.length_c   1.000
_cell.angle_alpha   90.00
_cell.angle_beta   90.00
_cell.angle_gamma   90.00
#
_symmetry.space_group_name_H-M   'P 1'
#
loop_
_entity.id
_entity.type
_entity.pdbx_description
1 polymer ?
#
loop_
_entity_poly.entity_id
_entity_poly.type
_entity_poly.pdbx_seq_one_letter_code
_entity_poly.pdbx_strand_id
1 'polypeptide(L)'
;NSPHDITEALAGKDFDLKTWKAWTAKAAADTIAGAGSFLKYAATKGVEVFYITNRDENERAGTLKNLQKFNLPNADEAHLLLKQTTSSKEIRRDQVLKDHDVVLFLGDNLNDFSAMFERKTYEERSQNAENNQAEFGKRFIVLPNPAYGDWENALYRYNYKMTSAQKDSILKKWSIKEASN
;
A
#
# COMPACT_ATOMS: atom_id res chain seq x y z
N ASN A 1 4.68 4.72 7.17
CA ASN A 1 5.75 4.11 7.98
C ASN A 1 7.05 4.92 7.91
N SER A 2 6.94 6.23 7.64
CA SER A 2 8.08 7.09 7.36
C SER A 2 9.19 7.13 8.44
N PRO A 3 8.92 6.96 9.75
CA PRO A 3 10.03 6.89 10.72
C PRO A 3 10.97 5.70 10.48
N HIS A 4 10.45 4.57 10.00
CA HIS A 4 11.28 3.42 9.61
C HIS A 4 12.09 3.75 8.35
N ASP A 5 11.44 4.29 7.31
CA ASP A 5 12.11 4.67 6.06
C ASP A 5 13.24 5.69 6.31
N ILE A 6 13.00 6.70 7.14
CA ILE A 6 14.01 7.70 7.54
C ILE A 6 15.17 7.03 8.29
N THR A 7 14.87 6.08 9.17
CA THR A 7 15.91 5.36 9.94
C THR A 7 16.83 4.56 9.02
N GLU A 8 16.27 3.82 8.05
CA GLU A 8 17.07 3.07 7.08
C GLU A 8 17.87 4.01 6.16
N ALA A 9 17.24 5.09 5.68
CA ALA A 9 17.89 6.08 4.82
C ALA A 9 19.08 6.77 5.50
N LEU A 10 18.95 7.18 6.77
CA LEU A 10 20.05 7.75 7.56
C LEU A 10 21.18 6.75 7.80
N ALA A 11 20.88 5.45 7.78
CA ALA A 11 21.86 4.37 7.85
C ALA A 11 22.45 3.97 6.47
N GLY A 12 22.01 4.61 5.38
CA GLY A 12 22.42 4.28 4.02
C GLY A 12 21.97 2.88 3.57
N LYS A 13 20.86 2.38 4.12
CA LYS A 13 20.34 1.03 3.85
C LYS A 13 19.10 1.07 2.96
N ASP A 14 18.99 0.06 2.11
CA ASP A 14 17.75 -0.27 1.40
C ASP A 14 16.76 -0.99 2.34
N PHE A 15 15.54 -1.22 1.86
CA PHE A 15 14.53 -2.01 2.57
C PHE A 15 15.09 -3.38 3.02
N ASP A 16 14.89 -3.68 4.30
CA ASP A 16 15.17 -4.98 4.90
C ASP A 16 13.93 -5.52 5.63
N LEU A 17 13.56 -6.76 5.34
CA LEU A 17 12.36 -7.37 5.90
C LEU A 17 12.48 -7.59 7.41
N LYS A 18 13.68 -7.84 7.94
CA LYS A 18 13.87 -8.08 9.37
C LYS A 18 13.70 -6.79 10.16
N THR A 19 14.28 -5.67 9.71
CA THR A 19 14.09 -4.38 10.38
C THR A 19 12.65 -3.88 10.23
N TRP A 20 12.01 -4.13 9.08
CA TRP A 20 10.58 -3.86 8.88
C TRP A 20 9.70 -4.59 9.90
N LYS A 21 9.90 -5.90 10.09
CA LYS A 21 9.14 -6.68 11.07
C LYS A 21 9.39 -6.21 12.51
N ALA A 22 10.63 -5.80 12.81
CA ALA A 22 10.94 -5.19 14.10
C ALA A 22 10.22 -3.84 14.29
N TRP A 23 10.04 -3.06 13.21
CA TRP A 23 9.26 -1.83 13.23
C TRP A 23 7.77 -2.10 13.46
N THR A 24 7.15 -3.01 12.69
CA THR A 24 5.72 -3.28 12.81
C THR A 24 5.34 -3.91 14.15
N ALA A 25 6.22 -4.72 14.74
CA ALA A 25 6.05 -5.26 16.09
C ALA A 25 5.99 -4.17 17.19
N LYS A 26 6.61 -3.00 16.98
CA LYS A 26 6.55 -1.89 17.95
C LYS A 26 5.16 -1.26 18.08
N ALA A 27 4.29 -1.44 17.07
CA ALA A 27 2.98 -0.79 17.02
C ALA A 27 3.06 0.74 17.24
N ALA A 28 4.11 1.35 16.70
CA ALA A 28 4.46 2.75 16.91
C ALA A 28 4.19 3.65 15.70
N ALA A 29 3.62 3.11 14.62
CA ALA A 29 3.24 3.91 13.47
C ALA A 29 2.10 4.87 13.85
N ASP A 30 2.19 6.11 13.38
CA ASP A 30 1.10 7.08 13.51
C ASP A 30 0.08 6.93 12.36
N THR A 31 -1.08 7.55 12.54
CA THR A 31 -2.11 7.63 11.51
C THR A 31 -1.73 8.61 10.40
N ILE A 32 -2.23 8.36 9.19
CA ILE A 32 -2.25 9.39 8.14
C ILE A 32 -3.26 10.46 8.54
N ALA A 33 -2.90 11.72 8.35
CA ALA A 33 -3.78 12.85 8.67
C ALA A 33 -5.17 12.67 8.04
N GLY A 34 -6.22 12.82 8.85
CA GLY A 34 -7.61 12.67 8.43
C GLY A 34 -8.11 11.22 8.27
N ALA A 35 -7.24 10.22 8.16
CA ALA A 35 -7.65 8.82 7.96
C ALA A 35 -8.47 8.30 9.16
N GLY A 36 -7.97 8.52 10.38
CA GLY A 36 -8.66 8.05 11.59
C GLY A 36 -10.04 8.68 11.77
N SER A 37 -10.20 9.99 11.51
CA SER A 37 -11.49 10.67 11.58
C SER A 37 -12.44 10.22 10.49
N PHE A 38 -11.94 10.02 9.26
CA PHE A 38 -12.75 9.55 8.14
C PHE A 38 -13.31 8.15 8.40
N LEU A 39 -12.46 7.20 8.81
CA LEU A 39 -12.89 5.82 9.08
C LEU A 39 -13.90 5.78 10.23
N LYS A 40 -13.66 6.53 11.32
CA LYS A 40 -14.63 6.64 12.42
C LYS A 40 -15.96 7.23 11.95
N TYR A 41 -15.93 8.25 11.09
CA TYR A 41 -17.16 8.79 10.51
C TYR A 41 -17.92 7.75 9.68
N ALA A 42 -17.22 7.02 8.79
CA ALA A 42 -17.81 5.95 7.99
C ALA A 42 -18.49 4.88 8.88
N ALA A 43 -17.84 4.48 9.97
CA ALA A 43 -18.41 3.55 10.94
C ALA A 43 -19.71 4.08 11.60
N THR A 44 -19.80 5.39 11.89
CA THR A 44 -21.08 5.98 12.39
C THR A 44 -22.20 5.98 11.36
N LYS A 45 -21.89 5.72 10.07
CA LYS A 45 -22.86 5.55 8.98
C LYS A 45 -23.17 4.08 8.68
N GLY A 46 -22.67 3.15 9.50
CA GLY A 46 -22.88 1.72 9.31
C GLY A 46 -22.00 1.11 8.22
N VAL A 47 -20.92 1.80 7.80
CA VAL A 47 -19.94 1.25 6.86
C VAL A 47 -18.88 0.48 7.64
N GLU A 48 -18.68 -0.78 7.29
CA GLU A 48 -17.61 -1.63 7.84
C GLU A 48 -16.27 -1.32 7.16
N VAL A 49 -15.19 -1.34 7.96
CA VAL A 49 -13.83 -1.06 7.48
C VAL A 49 -13.02 -2.34 7.44
N PHE A 50 -12.55 -2.71 6.25
CA PHE A 50 -11.63 -3.84 6.04
C PHE A 50 -10.21 -3.34 5.77
N TYR A 51 -9.24 -3.89 6.51
CA TYR A 51 -7.81 -3.57 6.38
C TYR A 51 -7.09 -4.63 5.55
N ILE A 52 -7.04 -4.44 4.22
CA ILE A 52 -6.36 -5.37 3.30
C ILE A 52 -4.91 -4.93 3.09
N THR A 53 -3.95 -5.67 3.67
CA THR A 53 -2.54 -5.24 3.77
C THR A 53 -1.55 -6.31 3.32
N ASN A 54 -0.41 -5.90 2.75
CA ASN A 54 0.68 -6.81 2.38
C ASN A 54 1.69 -7.07 3.50
N ARG A 55 1.37 -6.70 4.76
CA ARG A 55 2.05 -7.23 5.94
C ARG A 55 1.87 -8.74 6.03
N ASP A 56 2.89 -9.44 6.51
CA ASP A 56 2.86 -10.88 6.73
C ASP A 56 1.99 -11.25 7.94
N GLU A 57 1.46 -12.46 7.95
CA GLU A 57 0.64 -12.99 9.05
C GLU A 57 1.34 -12.88 10.43
N ASN A 58 2.66 -13.04 10.49
CA ASN A 58 3.43 -12.89 11.73
C ASN A 58 3.54 -11.43 12.23
N GLU A 59 3.03 -10.46 11.48
CA GLU A 59 2.92 -9.05 11.86
C GLU A 59 1.51 -8.69 12.37
N ARG A 60 0.56 -9.65 12.38
CA ARG A 60 -0.85 -9.44 12.78
C ARG A 60 -0.97 -8.79 14.15
N ALA A 61 -0.34 -9.37 15.18
CA ALA A 61 -0.44 -8.87 16.54
C ALA A 61 0.04 -7.41 16.67
N GLY A 62 1.16 -7.07 16.05
CA GLY A 62 1.67 -5.69 16.02
C GLY A 62 0.75 -4.74 15.24
N THR A 63 0.17 -5.24 14.14
CA THR A 63 -0.76 -4.48 13.30
C THR A 63 -2.06 -4.15 14.03
N LEU A 64 -2.73 -5.16 14.60
CA LEU A 64 -3.95 -4.95 15.39
C LEU A 64 -3.72 -4.02 16.56
N LYS A 65 -2.65 -4.24 17.33
CA LYS A 65 -2.28 -3.35 18.44
C LYS A 65 -2.12 -1.91 17.97
N ASN A 66 -1.52 -1.68 16.80
CA ASN A 66 -1.35 -0.34 16.25
C ASN A 66 -2.69 0.29 15.83
N LEU A 67 -3.61 -0.47 15.22
CA LEU A 67 -4.93 0.02 14.83
C LEU A 67 -5.79 0.35 16.07
N GLN A 68 -5.79 -0.56 17.04
CA GLN A 68 -6.54 -0.44 18.30
C GLN A 68 -6.04 0.73 19.16
N LYS A 69 -4.73 1.02 19.16
CA LYS A 69 -4.16 2.20 19.84
C LYS A 69 -4.87 3.50 19.46
N PHE A 70 -5.34 3.64 18.23
CA PHE A 70 -6.04 4.83 17.74
C PHE A 70 -7.56 4.70 17.74
N ASN A 71 -8.09 3.60 18.31
CA ASN A 71 -9.51 3.24 18.31
C ASN A 71 -10.09 3.29 16.88
N LEU A 72 -9.37 2.75 15.91
CA LEU A 72 -9.90 2.65 14.56
C LEU A 72 -11.03 1.60 14.52
N PRO A 73 -12.09 1.83 13.72
CA PRO A 73 -13.22 0.90 13.64
C PRO A 73 -12.78 -0.45 13.07
N ASN A 74 -13.50 -1.51 13.45
CA ASN A 74 -13.25 -2.87 12.95
C ASN A 74 -11.78 -3.33 13.11
N ALA A 75 -11.09 -2.87 14.17
CA ALA A 75 -9.69 -3.24 14.44
C ALA A 75 -9.61 -4.61 15.14
N ASP A 76 -10.05 -5.65 14.44
CA ASP A 76 -10.14 -7.03 14.92
C ASP A 76 -9.68 -8.06 13.87
N GLU A 77 -9.73 -9.33 14.24
CA GLU A 77 -9.23 -10.44 13.42
C GLU A 77 -10.03 -10.67 12.13
N ALA A 78 -11.34 -10.39 12.15
CA ALA A 78 -12.23 -10.64 11.02
C ALA A 78 -12.01 -9.62 9.88
N HIS A 79 -11.62 -8.39 10.24
CA HIS A 79 -11.48 -7.29 9.28
C HIS A 79 -10.02 -7.01 8.88
N LEU A 80 -9.04 -7.65 9.53
CA LEU A 80 -7.63 -7.55 9.14
C LEU A 80 -7.21 -8.70 8.21
N LEU A 81 -7.12 -8.40 6.91
CA LEU A 81 -6.77 -9.34 5.85
C LEU A 81 -5.30 -9.15 5.40
N LEU A 82 -4.38 -9.84 6.09
CA LEU A 82 -2.95 -9.83 5.81
C LEU A 82 -2.57 -10.61 4.54
N LYS A 83 -1.30 -10.49 4.12
CA LYS A 83 -0.78 -11.17 2.94
C LYS A 83 -0.85 -12.69 3.11
N GLN A 84 -1.33 -13.36 2.07
CA GLN A 84 -1.35 -14.82 1.98
C GLN A 84 -0.15 -15.31 1.14
N THR A 85 -0.37 -16.25 0.23
CA THR A 85 0.67 -16.81 -0.66
C THR A 85 1.23 -15.80 -1.65
N THR A 86 0.47 -14.76 -2.00
CA THR A 86 0.87 -13.74 -2.97
C THR A 86 0.67 -12.33 -2.41
N SER A 87 1.42 -11.37 -2.97
CA SER A 87 1.21 -9.93 -2.70
C SER A 87 0.00 -9.36 -3.42
N SER A 88 -0.66 -10.12 -4.29
CA SER A 88 -1.94 -9.71 -4.89
C SER A 88 -2.97 -9.57 -3.78
N LYS A 89 -3.77 -8.50 -3.85
CA LYS A 89 -4.86 -8.26 -2.91
C LYS A 89 -6.20 -8.78 -3.44
N GLU A 90 -6.25 -9.27 -4.67
CA GLU A 90 -7.47 -9.69 -5.37
C GLU A 90 -8.28 -10.70 -4.56
N ILE A 91 -7.68 -11.85 -4.20
CA ILE A 91 -8.35 -12.89 -3.42
C ILE A 91 -8.96 -12.36 -2.11
N ARG A 92 -8.32 -11.36 -1.48
CA ARG A 92 -8.79 -10.75 -0.22
C ARG A 92 -9.87 -9.70 -0.46
N ARG A 93 -9.81 -8.97 -1.58
CA ARG A 93 -10.94 -8.12 -2.02
C ARG A 93 -12.16 -8.99 -2.34
N ASP A 94 -11.96 -10.10 -3.04
CA ASP A 94 -13.03 -11.03 -3.40
C ASP A 94 -13.68 -11.68 -2.17
N GLN A 95 -12.94 -11.85 -1.07
CA GLN A 95 -13.53 -12.30 0.20
C GLN A 95 -14.55 -11.31 0.73
N VAL A 96 -14.24 -10.00 0.69
CA VAL A 96 -15.15 -8.93 1.15
C VAL A 96 -16.30 -8.72 0.17
N LEU A 97 -16.04 -8.80 -1.14
CA LEU A 97 -17.05 -8.61 -2.19
C LEU A 97 -18.13 -9.71 -2.24
N LYS A 98 -17.95 -10.83 -1.52
CA LYS A 98 -18.94 -11.91 -1.46
C LYS A 98 -20.21 -11.51 -0.71
N ASP A 99 -20.07 -10.68 0.31
CA ASP A 99 -21.12 -10.32 1.24
C ASP A 99 -21.22 -8.80 1.48
N HIS A 100 -20.33 -8.00 0.89
CA HIS A 100 -20.34 -6.54 0.98
C HIS A 100 -20.31 -5.88 -0.40
N ASP A 101 -21.00 -4.74 -0.51
CA ASP A 101 -20.77 -3.79 -1.60
C ASP A 101 -19.66 -2.81 -1.19
N VAL A 102 -18.49 -2.94 -1.83
CA VAL A 102 -17.33 -2.09 -1.52
C VAL A 102 -17.48 -0.74 -2.23
N VAL A 103 -17.89 0.26 -1.45
CA VAL A 103 -18.12 1.64 -1.93
C VAL A 103 -16.83 2.43 -2.18
N LEU A 104 -15.75 2.14 -1.44
CA LEU A 104 -14.47 2.85 -1.53
C LEU A 104 -13.28 1.89 -1.35
N PHE A 105 -12.24 2.13 -2.14
CA PHE A 105 -10.89 1.58 -1.94
C PHE A 105 -9.94 2.74 -1.63
N LEU A 106 -9.22 2.66 -0.51
CA LEU A 106 -8.27 3.66 -0.06
C LEU A 106 -6.87 3.06 -0.06
N GLY A 107 -5.92 3.69 -0.75
CA GLY A 107 -4.59 3.12 -0.91
C GLY A 107 -3.58 4.08 -1.52
N ASP A 108 -2.30 3.77 -1.34
CA ASP A 108 -1.18 4.53 -1.88
C ASP A 108 -0.56 3.88 -3.13
N ASN A 109 -0.98 2.66 -3.46
CA ASN A 109 -0.53 1.93 -4.62
C ASN A 109 -1.74 1.55 -5.50
N LEU A 110 -1.61 1.65 -6.82
CA LEU A 110 -2.69 1.30 -7.76
C LEU A 110 -3.22 -0.14 -7.56
N ASN A 111 -2.35 -1.06 -7.13
CA ASN A 111 -2.73 -2.45 -6.86
C ASN A 111 -3.65 -2.60 -5.63
N ASP A 112 -3.83 -1.55 -4.82
CA ASP A 112 -4.81 -1.53 -3.74
C ASP A 112 -6.24 -1.52 -4.30
N PHE A 113 -6.44 -0.95 -5.49
CA PHE A 113 -7.73 -0.72 -6.10
C PHE A 113 -8.21 -1.87 -6.97
N SER A 114 -7.33 -2.45 -7.80
CA SER A 114 -7.70 -3.47 -8.77
C SER A 114 -6.51 -4.31 -9.23
N ALA A 115 -6.78 -5.57 -9.58
CA ALA A 115 -5.79 -6.49 -10.14
C ALA A 115 -5.30 -6.05 -11.52
N MET A 116 -6.03 -5.19 -12.22
CA MET A 116 -5.65 -4.68 -13.55
C MET A 116 -4.31 -3.92 -13.56
N PHE A 117 -3.86 -3.43 -12.40
CA PHE A 117 -2.59 -2.72 -12.25
C PHE A 117 -1.42 -3.64 -11.87
N GLU A 118 -1.71 -4.88 -11.45
CA GLU A 118 -0.73 -5.77 -10.86
C GLU A 118 0.27 -6.30 -11.90
N ARG A 119 1.57 -6.17 -11.60
CA ARG A 119 2.69 -6.68 -12.42
C ARG A 119 2.73 -6.14 -13.85
N LYS A 120 2.13 -4.98 -14.09
CA LYS A 120 2.12 -4.26 -15.38
C LYS A 120 3.33 -3.32 -15.53
N THR A 121 3.72 -3.01 -16.76
CA THR A 121 4.76 -2.00 -17.01
C THR A 121 4.31 -0.62 -16.53
N TYR A 122 5.23 0.34 -16.46
CA TYR A 122 4.86 1.72 -16.14
C TYR A 122 3.79 2.25 -17.10
N GLU A 123 4.00 2.06 -18.40
CA GLU A 123 3.11 2.53 -19.47
C GLU A 123 1.72 1.88 -19.38
N GLU A 124 1.66 0.56 -19.17
CA GLU A 124 0.40 -0.15 -18.98
C GLU A 124 -0.37 0.34 -17.75
N ARG A 125 0.34 0.65 -16.66
CA ARG A 125 -0.29 1.15 -15.42
C ARG A 125 -0.82 2.56 -15.58
N SER A 126 -0.05 3.44 -16.22
CA SER A 126 -0.49 4.79 -16.56
C SER A 126 -1.71 4.76 -17.47
N GLN A 127 -1.67 3.97 -18.55
CA GLN A 127 -2.81 3.83 -19.47
C GLN A 127 -4.05 3.25 -18.77
N ASN A 128 -3.87 2.27 -17.90
CA ASN A 128 -4.98 1.71 -17.12
C ASN A 128 -5.58 2.74 -16.16
N ALA A 129 -4.76 3.62 -15.56
CA ALA A 129 -5.24 4.71 -14.73
C ALA A 129 -6.01 5.75 -15.55
N GLU A 130 -5.50 6.15 -16.71
CA GLU A 130 -6.18 7.05 -17.64
C GLU A 130 -7.53 6.49 -18.12
N ASN A 131 -7.55 5.22 -18.52
CA ASN A 131 -8.76 4.53 -18.96
C ASN A 131 -9.84 4.46 -17.86
N ASN A 132 -9.43 4.55 -16.59
CA ASN A 132 -10.30 4.47 -15.41
C ASN A 132 -10.31 5.78 -14.61
N GLN A 133 -9.93 6.91 -15.22
CA GLN A 133 -9.82 8.20 -14.54
C GLN A 133 -11.10 8.61 -13.80
N ALA A 134 -12.27 8.17 -14.30
CA ALA A 134 -13.57 8.47 -13.72
C ALA A 134 -13.81 7.84 -12.34
N GLU A 135 -13.04 6.80 -11.97
CA GLU A 135 -13.12 6.10 -10.68
C GLU A 135 -12.29 6.81 -9.59
N PHE A 136 -11.25 7.54 -9.98
CA PHE A 136 -10.37 8.24 -9.05
C PHE A 136 -11.08 9.43 -8.41
N GLY A 137 -10.99 9.53 -7.08
CA GLY A 137 -11.75 10.48 -6.28
C GLY A 137 -13.22 10.09 -6.06
N LYS A 138 -13.68 8.97 -6.63
CA LYS A 138 -15.01 8.40 -6.39
C LYS A 138 -14.93 7.08 -5.66
N ARG A 139 -14.49 6.01 -6.34
CA ARG A 139 -14.29 4.67 -5.75
C ARG A 139 -12.84 4.45 -5.34
N PHE A 140 -11.89 5.01 -6.09
CA PHE A 140 -10.46 4.89 -5.80
C PHE A 140 -9.95 6.18 -5.17
N ILE A 141 -9.66 6.14 -3.88
CA ILE A 141 -9.13 7.27 -3.12
C ILE A 141 -7.64 7.08 -2.93
N VAL A 142 -6.86 7.87 -3.66
CA VAL A 142 -5.39 7.78 -3.68
C VAL A 142 -4.80 8.56 -2.52
N LEU A 143 -3.89 7.92 -1.80
CA LEU A 143 -3.02 8.54 -0.81
C LEU A 143 -1.62 8.70 -1.40
N PRO A 144 -0.97 9.87 -1.30
CA PRO A 144 0.34 10.06 -1.89
C PRO A 144 1.42 9.29 -1.13
N ASN A 145 2.18 8.44 -1.82
CA ASN A 145 3.40 7.81 -1.31
C ASN A 145 4.53 7.91 -2.35
N PRO A 146 5.39 8.93 -2.25
CA PRO A 146 6.55 9.08 -3.13
C PRO A 146 7.77 8.29 -2.65
N ALA A 147 7.70 7.61 -1.49
CA ALA A 147 8.86 6.96 -0.88
C ALA A 147 9.14 5.57 -1.46
N TYR A 148 8.09 4.79 -1.70
CA TYR A 148 8.19 3.44 -2.27
C TYR A 148 6.86 3.03 -2.90
N GLY A 149 6.88 2.00 -3.74
CA GLY A 149 5.66 1.38 -4.26
C GLY A 149 5.87 0.72 -5.61
N ASP A 150 4.79 0.20 -6.18
CA ASP A 150 4.92 -0.49 -7.46
C ASP A 150 5.25 0.47 -8.60
N TRP A 151 4.99 1.78 -8.46
CA TRP A 151 5.43 2.78 -9.44
C TRP A 151 6.95 2.68 -9.68
N GLU A 152 7.73 2.43 -8.63
CA GLU A 152 9.17 2.19 -8.71
C GLU A 152 9.47 0.77 -9.25
N ASN A 153 8.79 -0.26 -8.69
CA ASN A 153 9.02 -1.65 -9.10
C ASN A 153 8.74 -1.90 -10.59
N ALA A 154 7.77 -1.17 -11.19
CA ALA A 154 7.46 -1.25 -12.60
C ALA A 154 8.65 -0.81 -13.48
N LEU A 155 9.42 0.20 -13.06
CA LEU A 155 10.65 0.61 -13.74
C LEU A 155 11.71 -0.49 -13.73
N TYR A 156 11.74 -1.27 -12.64
CA TYR A 156 12.63 -2.43 -12.50
C TYR A 156 12.06 -3.72 -13.10
N ARG A 157 10.92 -3.66 -13.79
CA ARG A 157 10.18 -4.84 -14.28
C ARG A 157 9.95 -5.90 -13.20
N TYR A 158 9.72 -5.44 -11.97
CA TYR A 158 9.54 -6.28 -10.77
C TYR A 158 10.72 -7.23 -10.50
N ASN A 159 11.94 -6.86 -10.92
CA ASN A 159 13.15 -7.61 -10.59
C ASN A 159 13.72 -7.16 -9.25
N TYR A 160 13.28 -7.80 -8.17
CA TYR A 160 13.72 -7.51 -6.81
C TYR A 160 15.17 -7.90 -6.50
N LYS A 161 15.89 -8.54 -7.45
CA LYS A 161 17.30 -8.95 -7.28
C LYS A 161 18.29 -7.89 -7.77
N MET A 162 17.81 -6.75 -8.27
CA MET A 162 18.68 -5.67 -8.73
C MET A 162 19.48 -5.07 -7.58
N THR A 163 20.76 -4.80 -7.83
CA THR A 163 21.62 -4.06 -6.90
C THR A 163 21.25 -2.58 -6.88
N SER A 164 21.63 -1.87 -5.81
CA SER A 164 21.36 -0.43 -5.69
C SER A 164 21.96 0.37 -6.84
N ALA A 165 23.13 -0.03 -7.37
CA ALA A 165 23.75 0.59 -8.54
C ALA A 165 22.95 0.37 -9.84
N GLN A 166 22.33 -0.80 -10.00
CA GLN A 166 21.45 -1.08 -11.16
C GLN A 166 20.17 -0.25 -11.09
N LYS A 167 19.57 -0.15 -9.89
CA LYS A 167 18.37 0.69 -9.66
C LYS A 167 18.67 2.16 -9.94
N ASP A 168 19.76 2.70 -9.38
CA ASP A 168 20.22 4.07 -9.63
C ASP A 168 20.42 4.37 -11.12
N SER A 169 21.04 3.44 -11.86
CA SER A 169 21.22 3.58 -13.31
C SER A 169 19.90 3.64 -14.08
N ILE A 170 18.87 2.90 -13.65
CA ILE A 170 17.54 2.93 -14.27
C ILE A 170 16.83 4.25 -13.94
N LEU A 171 16.83 4.66 -12.67
CA LEU A 171 16.20 5.90 -12.22
C LEU A 171 16.79 7.12 -12.94
N LYS A 172 18.12 7.23 -13.02
CA LYS A 172 18.78 8.33 -13.75
C LYS A 172 18.34 8.41 -15.21
N LYS A 173 18.28 7.28 -15.91
CA LYS A 173 17.83 7.24 -17.31
C LYS A 173 16.36 7.64 -17.45
N TRP A 174 15.51 7.17 -16.53
CA TRP A 174 14.10 7.51 -16.51
C TRP A 174 13.88 9.00 -16.25
N SER A 175 14.56 9.59 -15.25
CA SER A 175 14.45 11.03 -14.95
C SER A 175 14.88 11.91 -16.13
N ILE A 176 15.93 11.53 -16.87
CA ILE A 176 16.35 12.26 -18.07
C ILE A 176 15.28 12.19 -19.17
N LYS A 177 14.68 11.00 -19.38
CA LYS A 177 13.61 10.80 -20.36
C LYS A 177 12.39 11.66 -20.03
N GLU A 178 11.92 11.63 -18.79
CA GLU A 178 10.74 12.41 -18.37
C GLU A 178 10.98 13.92 -18.43
N ALA A 179 12.18 14.39 -18.10
CA ALA A 179 12.53 15.81 -18.22
C ALA A 179 12.63 16.30 -19.69
N SER A 180 12.67 15.38 -20.65
CA SER A 180 12.77 15.70 -22.08
C SER A 180 11.43 15.66 -22.82
N ASN A 181 10.35 15.23 -22.15
CA ASN A 181 8.97 15.19 -22.66
C ASN A 181 8.16 16.36 -22.13
#